data_AF-A0A7C5NVV1-F1
#
_entry.id   AF-A0A7C5NVV1-F1
#
_cell.length_a   1.000
_cell.length_b   1.000
_cell.length_c   1.000
_cell.angle_alpha   90.00
_cell.angle_beta   90.00
_cell.angle_gamma   90.00
#
_symmetry.space_group_name_H-M   'P 1'
#
loop_
_entity.id
_entity.type
_entity.pdbx_description
1 polymer ?
#
loop_
_entity_poly.entity_id
_entity_poly.type
_entity_poly.pdbx_seq_one_letter_code
_entity_poly.pdbx_strand_id
1 'polypeptide(L)' 'MKVEWLYEKHNKGIRCLVCERRCLIEEGKRGLCRNYANLKGKLVHIGYGKLSAVESRPIEIKPFFHYYPNSTA' A
#
# COMPACT_ATOMS: atom_id res chain seq x y z
N MET A 1 0.09 -1.12 -10.33
CA MET A 1 1.13 -1.88 -9.61
C MET A 1 2.32 -0.96 -9.39
N LYS A 2 2.68 -0.68 -8.13
CA LYS A 2 3.74 0.29 -7.80
C LYS A 2 4.97 -0.46 -7.29
N VAL A 3 6.14 -0.09 -7.80
CA VAL A 3 7.42 -0.60 -7.31
C VAL A 3 7.78 0.17 -6.04
N GLU A 4 8.11 -0.56 -4.98
CA GLU A 4 8.63 0.02 -3.74
C GLU A 4 10.15 -0.02 -3.72
N TRP A 5 10.75 0.99 -3.09
CA TRP A 5 12.21 1.09 -2.92
C TRP A 5 12.70 0.55 -1.57
N LEU A 6 11.77 0.19 -0.68
CA LEU A 6 12.04 -0.39 0.65
C LEU A 6 12.39 -1.88 0.54
N TYR A 7 13.51 -2.17 -0.12
CA TYR A 7 14.03 -3.53 -0.19
C TYR A 7 15.55 -3.58 -0.43
N GLU A 8 16.15 -4.69 0.00
CA GLU A 8 17.54 -5.02 -0.30
C GLU A 8 17.60 -6.22 -1.24
N LYS A 9 18.54 -6.20 -2.19
CA LYS A 9 18.83 -7.37 -3.02
C LYS A 9 19.59 -8.40 -2.20
N HIS A 10 19.20 -9.66 -2.31
CA HIS A 10 19.82 -10.78 -1.63
C HIS A 10 20.09 -11.91 -2.61
N ASN A 11 21.08 -12.78 -2.35
CA ASN A 11 21.49 -13.83 -3.29
C ASN A 11 20.35 -14.74 -3.76
N LYS A 12 19.35 -14.97 -2.91
CA LYS A 12 18.20 -15.84 -3.20
C LYS A 12 16.91 -15.07 -3.54
N GLY A 13 16.94 -13.74 -3.66
CA GLY A 13 15.74 -12.94 -3.94
C GLY A 13 15.83 -11.51 -3.40
N ILE A 14 14.71 -11.01 -2.88
CA ILE A 14 14.60 -9.66 -2.33
C ILE A 14 14.24 -9.72 -0.86
N ARG A 15 14.96 -8.98 -0.01
CA ARG A 15 14.56 -8.75 1.36
C ARG A 15 13.66 -7.52 1.43
N CYS A 16 12.36 -7.72 1.65
CA CYS A 16 11.39 -6.64 1.82
C CYS A 16 11.64 -5.93 3.16
N LEU A 17 11.66 -4.60 3.18
CA LEU A 17 11.85 -3.78 4.38
C LEU A 17 10.62 -2.96 4.76
N VAL A 18 9.48 -3.23 4.13
CA VAL A 18 8.24 -2.46 4.35
C VAL A 18 7.64 -2.68 5.75
N CYS A 19 7.81 -3.88 6.32
CA CYS A 19 7.38 -4.19 7.69
C CYS A 19 8.51 -4.85 8.48
N GLU A 20 8.34 -4.98 9.79
CA GLU A 20 9.35 -5.51 10.71
C GLU A 20 9.72 -6.97 10.45
N ARG A 21 8.86 -7.74 9.76
CA ARG A 21 9.11 -9.16 9.45
C ARG A 21 10.27 -9.37 8.49
N ARG A 22 10.64 -8.35 7.72
CA ARG A 22 11.77 -8.36 6.80
C ARG A 22 11.86 -9.61 5.91
N CYS A 23 10.74 -10.01 5.30
CA CYS A 23 10.64 -11.28 4.57
C CYS A 23 11.63 -11.35 3.40
N LEU A 24 12.25 -12.52 3.21
CA LEU A 24 12.99 -12.84 1.98
C LEU A 24 12.00 -13.41 0.95
N ILE A 25 11.86 -12.74 -0.19
CA ILE A 25 10.91 -13.03 -1.25
C ILE A 25 11.70 -13.45 -2.50
N GLU A 26 11.62 -14.73 -2.84
CA GLU A 26 12.20 -15.27 -4.08
C GLU A 26 11.43 -14.76 -5.31
N GLU A 27 12.06 -14.83 -6.49
CA GLU A 27 11.45 -14.39 -7.75
C GLU A 27 10.11 -15.08 -8.01
N GLY A 28 9.08 -14.31 -8.37
CA GLY A 28 7.71 -14.81 -8.62
C GLY A 28 6.93 -15.16 -7.35
N LYS A 29 7.56 -15.14 -6.17
CA LYS A 29 6.89 -15.40 -4.89
C LYS A 29 6.36 -14.11 -4.26
N ARG A 30 5.50 -14.29 -3.27
CA ARG A 30 4.89 -13.23 -2.47
C ARG A 30 5.41 -13.29 -1.04
N GLY A 31 5.53 -12.15 -0.40
CA GLY A 31 5.81 -12.08 1.02
C GLY A 31 4.65 -12.63 1.85
N LEU A 32 4.87 -12.80 3.15
CA LEU A 32 3.86 -13.33 4.05
C LEU A 32 2.57 -12.48 4.05
N CYS A 33 2.69 -11.16 3.91
CA CYS A 33 1.55 -10.24 3.83
C CYS A 33 0.73 -10.37 2.55
N ARG A 34 1.23 -11.09 1.53
CA ARG A 34 0.63 -11.25 0.18
C ARG A 34 0.41 -9.96 -0.61
N ASN A 35 0.65 -8.79 -0.01
CA ASN A 35 0.54 -7.48 -0.67
C ASN A 35 1.79 -7.12 -1.47
N TYR A 36 2.94 -7.68 -1.13
CA TYR A 36 4.21 -7.47 -1.84
C TYR A 36 4.68 -8.76 -2.52
N ALA A 37 5.09 -8.63 -3.77
CA ALA A 37 5.65 -9.71 -4.59
C ALA A 37 7.00 -9.29 -5.15
N ASN A 38 7.89 -10.26 -5.34
CA ASN A 38 9.08 -10.03 -6.14
C ASN A 38 8.75 -10.34 -7.61
N LEU A 39 8.71 -9.31 -8.44
CA LEU A 39 8.47 -9.41 -9.88
C LEU A 39 9.64 -8.79 -10.64
N LYS A 40 10.35 -9.62 -11.40
CA LYS A 40 11.55 -9.27 -12.18
C LYS A 40 12.64 -8.63 -11.34
N GLY A 41 12.90 -9.16 -10.14
CA GLY A 41 13.90 -8.61 -9.22
C GLY A 41 13.53 -7.24 -8.64
N LYS A 42 12.23 -6.91 -8.59
CA LYS A 42 11.70 -5.69 -7.96
C LYS A 42 10.60 -6.02 -6.97
N LEU A 43 10.58 -5.32 -5.85
CA LEU A 43 9.49 -5.41 -4.89
C LEU A 43 8.28 -4.61 -5.41
N VAL A 44 7.18 -5.30 -5.69
CA VAL A 44 5.96 -4.70 -6.27
C VAL A 44 4.79 -4.88 -5.32
N HIS A 45 4.06 -3.79 -5.05
CA HIS A 45 2.76 -3.86 -4.40
C HIS A 45 1.71 -4.38 -5.39
N ILE A 46 1.18 -5.56 -5.11
CA ILE A 46 0.15 -6.24 -5.90
C ILE A 46 -1.25 -6.09 -5.31
N GLY A 47 -1.36 -5.58 -4.07
CA GLY A 47 -2.64 -5.26 -3.47
C GLY A 47 -3.34 -4.06 -4.15
N TYR A 48 -4.67 -4.05 -4.09
CA TYR A 48 -5.51 -2.94 -4.49
C TYR A 48 -5.60 -1.89 -3.36
N GLY A 49 -5.86 -0.62 -3.69
CA GLY A 49 -6.21 0.41 -2.68
C GLY A 49 -5.07 0.87 -1.77
N LYS A 50 -3.90 1.22 -2.31
CA LYS A 50 -2.80 1.80 -1.50
C LYS A 50 -3.08 3.28 -1.19
N LEU A 51 -3.88 3.55 -0.16
CA LEU A 51 -4.18 4.90 0.33
C LEU A 51 -3.64 5.07 1.76
N SER A 52 -3.03 6.22 2.04
CA SER A 52 -2.49 6.50 3.37
C SER A 52 -3.56 6.97 4.37
N ALA A 53 -4.61 7.62 3.87
CA ALA A 53 -5.82 7.95 4.62
C ALA A 53 -6.97 8.30 3.65
N VAL A 54 -8.20 8.02 4.08
CA VAL A 54 -9.45 8.50 3.48
C VAL A 54 -10.37 8.88 4.62
N GLU A 55 -11.01 10.04 4.54
CA GLU A 55 -11.89 10.53 5.59
C GLU A 55 -13.16 11.08 4.97
N SER A 56 -14.30 10.65 5.51
CA SER A 56 -15.60 11.25 5.20
C SER A 56 -16.15 11.91 6.46
N ARG A 57 -16.45 13.21 6.37
CA ARG A 57 -16.94 14.03 7.49
C ARG A 57 -18.35 14.55 7.18
N PRO A 58 -19.15 14.89 8.22
CA PRO A 58 -20.38 15.62 8.03
C PRO A 58 -20.13 16.84 7.14
N ILE A 59 -21.02 17.05 6.18
CA ILE A 59 -20.87 18.09 5.17
C ILE A 59 -20.79 19.49 5.81
N GLU A 60 -21.35 19.64 7.02
CA GLU A 60 -21.36 20.85 7.85
C GLU A 60 -19.96 21.28 8.31
N ILE A 61 -19.02 20.34 8.43
CA ILE A 61 -17.62 20.67 8.76
C ILE A 61 -16.95 21.33 7.54
N LYS A 62 -17.46 21.08 6.34
CA LYS A 62 -16.95 21.70 5.12
C LYS A 62 -17.59 23.10 4.98
N PRO A 63 -16.83 24.14 4.60
CA PRO A 63 -17.32 25.52 4.56
C PRO A 63 -18.15 25.79 3.29
N PHE A 64 -19.29 25.11 3.14
CA PHE A 64 -20.22 25.29 2.02
C PHE A 64 -21.50 26.01 2.45
N PHE A 65 -22.11 26.77 1.53
CA PHE A 65 -23.47 27.31 1.68
C PHE A 65 -24.41 26.55 0.71
N HIS A 66 -25.64 26.22 1.17
CA HIS A 66 -26.61 25.34 0.48
C HIS A 66 -26.16 23.88 0.31
N TYR A 67 -25.81 23.23 1.42
CA TYR A 67 -25.62 21.78 1.46
C TYR A 67 -26.90 21.09 1.92
N TYR A 68 -27.02 19.79 1.61
CA TYR A 68 -28.09 18.96 2.16
C TYR A 68 -27.71 18.59 3.61
N PRO A 69 -28.41 19.13 4.63
CA PRO A 69 -28.04 18.88 6.02
C PRO A 69 -28.06 17.39 6.35
N ASN A 70 -27.17 16.97 7.24
CA ASN A 70 -26.92 15.57 7.62
C ASN A 70 -26.38 14.66 6.50
N SER A 71 -25.79 15.20 5.43
CA SER A 71 -25.05 14.39 4.43
C SER A 71 -23.56 14.27 4.76
N THR A 72 -22.88 13.31 4.14
CA THR A 72 -21.43 13.08 4.29
C THR A 72 -20.73 13.13 2.95
N ALA A 73 -19.46 13.56 2.97
CA ALA A 73 -18.57 13.60 1.82
C ALA A 73 -17.12 13.48 2.27
#